data_AF-A0A0K9XFE5-F1
#
_entry.id   AF-A0A0K9XFE5-F1
#
_cell.length_a   1.000
_cell.length_b   1.000
_cell.length_c   1.000
_cell.angle_alpha   90.00
_cell.angle_beta   90.00
_cell.angle_gamma   90.00
#
_symmetry.space_group_name_H-M   'P 1'
#
loop_
_entity.id
_entity.type
_entity.pdbx_description
1 polymer ?
#
loop_
_entity_poly.entity_id
_entity_poly.type
_entity_poly.pdbx_seq_one_letter_code
_entity_poly.pdbx_strand_id
1 'polypeptide(L)'
;MEQGRRAQGGGVPDGLLISAIALLLGVTLVAWTATGLSGLLAAGAWPDGVSLTHTPQAMRHLMSAPRDLAAAWPETPPEQLSGYGLFWGVAISEALVATVLAVFLIGTVARWRRGRGRMAMASTAAGGATAAGGAADGGTAAGAAVGSAPPVSVPAPVAAPASAPAPVPAPAPEPAPPAHPGSERVVYATDRRALAARAVLDAAGPVLVVTSDPGLWTETKDARAKLGPVRVFDPGHLLDTPDRLRWNPAAGCESRETAAARAAALLAPVRPPSVLDSLTAETAETLLRCWLHAAAVDGRPFRQVHRWTQGGAAHEAVRILRTNPKATGGAAGELESALTAHPERREMAQELTQRALNALSSVHMRDACSPNRADALALESFVAEG
;
A
#
# COMPACT_ATOMS: atom_id res chain seq x y z
N MET A 1 35.93 10.39 -37.40
CA MET A 1 36.94 9.72 -36.56
C MET A 1 37.47 10.82 -35.64
N GLU A 2 37.31 10.85 -34.32
CA GLU A 2 37.05 9.82 -33.31
C GLU A 2 36.24 10.40 -32.15
N GLN A 3 35.50 9.50 -31.50
CA GLN A 3 34.71 9.73 -30.29
C GLN A 3 35.60 9.67 -29.05
N GLY A 4 35.62 10.75 -28.24
CA GLY A 4 36.14 10.73 -26.87
C GLY A 4 35.02 10.42 -25.87
N ARG A 5 34.62 9.16 -25.77
CA ARG A 5 33.60 8.66 -24.83
C ARG A 5 34.19 8.67 -23.41
N ARG A 6 33.87 9.69 -22.61
CA ARG A 6 34.15 9.71 -21.16
C ARG A 6 33.31 8.63 -20.49
N ALA A 7 33.95 7.58 -20.00
CA ALA A 7 33.35 6.61 -19.11
C ALA A 7 33.03 7.28 -17.77
N GLN A 8 31.74 7.44 -17.46
CA GLN A 8 31.28 7.69 -16.09
C GLN A 8 31.30 6.35 -15.35
N GLY A 9 32.23 6.22 -14.41
CA GLY A 9 32.27 5.10 -13.48
C GLY A 9 31.06 5.15 -12.55
N GLY A 10 30.31 4.06 -12.49
CA GLY A 10 29.24 3.88 -11.50
C GLY A 10 29.84 3.73 -10.10
N GLY A 11 29.43 4.58 -9.17
CA GLY A 11 29.75 4.44 -7.75
C GLY A 11 29.08 3.20 -7.17
N VAL A 12 29.77 2.54 -6.23
CA VAL A 12 29.20 1.44 -5.44
C VAL A 12 28.05 2.00 -4.60
N PRO A 13 26.86 1.38 -4.58
CA PRO A 13 25.74 1.89 -3.78
C PRO A 13 26.10 1.90 -2.29
N ASP A 14 25.84 3.02 -1.61
CA ASP A 14 26.19 3.23 -0.19
C ASP A 14 25.60 2.16 0.73
N GLY A 15 24.43 1.62 0.40
CA GLY A 15 23.83 0.50 1.15
C GLY A 15 24.62 -0.80 1.05
N LEU A 16 25.28 -1.05 -0.09
CA LEU A 16 26.15 -2.21 -0.26
C LEU A 16 27.47 -2.01 0.51
N LEU A 17 28.00 -0.79 0.56
CA LEU A 17 29.15 -0.46 1.39
C LEU A 17 28.85 -0.62 2.88
N ILE A 18 27.72 -0.10 3.35
CA ILE A 18 27.32 -0.19 4.77
C ILE A 18 27.07 -1.64 5.17
N SER A 19 26.38 -2.42 4.34
CA SER A 19 26.14 -3.84 4.63
C SER A 19 27.42 -4.69 4.59
N ALA A 20 28.34 -4.40 3.66
CA ALA A 20 29.64 -5.05 3.61
C ALA A 20 30.50 -4.72 4.83
N ILE A 21 30.54 -3.45 5.26
CA ILE A 21 31.26 -3.03 6.47
C ILE A 21 30.65 -3.68 7.71
N ALA A 22 29.32 -3.69 7.84
CA ALA A 22 28.64 -4.33 8.96
C ALA A 22 28.90 -5.85 9.01
N LEU A 23 28.91 -6.52 7.86
CA LEU A 23 29.24 -7.95 7.76
C LEU A 23 30.68 -8.22 8.18
N LEU A 24 31.64 -7.41 7.71
CA LEU A 24 33.05 -7.56 8.08
C LEU A 24 33.28 -7.34 9.58
N LEU A 25 32.63 -6.34 10.18
CA LEU A 25 32.68 -6.10 11.62
C LEU A 25 32.05 -7.25 12.40
N GLY A 26 30.89 -7.75 11.96
CA GLY A 26 30.21 -8.89 12.59
C GLY A 26 31.06 -10.16 12.56
N VAL A 27 31.64 -10.49 11.41
CA VAL A 27 32.53 -11.66 11.24
C VAL A 27 33.79 -11.53 12.10
N THR A 28 34.35 -10.32 12.20
CA THR A 28 35.51 -10.05 13.07
C THR A 28 35.15 -10.21 14.54
N LEU A 29 33.97 -9.73 14.96
CA LEU A 29 33.52 -9.87 16.34
C LEU A 29 33.28 -11.35 16.70
N VAL A 30 32.60 -12.11 15.83
CA VAL A 30 32.32 -13.54 16.01
C VAL A 30 33.61 -14.35 16.15
N ALA A 31 34.63 -14.09 15.34
CA ALA A 31 35.89 -14.83 15.47
C ALA A 31 36.66 -14.49 16.75
N TRP A 32 36.61 -13.24 17.20
CA TRP A 32 37.22 -12.84 18.47
C TRP A 32 36.49 -13.49 19.66
N THR A 33 35.15 -13.41 19.69
CA THR A 33 34.33 -14.03 20.75
C THR A 33 34.45 -15.54 20.75
N ALA A 34 34.41 -16.19 19.58
CA ALA A 34 34.57 -17.64 19.49
C ALA A 34 35.97 -18.11 19.94
N THR A 35 37.03 -17.35 19.64
CA THR A 35 38.38 -17.68 20.13
C THR A 35 38.43 -17.61 21.65
N GLY A 36 37.95 -16.52 22.24
CA GLY A 36 37.99 -16.34 23.70
C GLY A 36 37.05 -17.27 24.45
N LEU A 37 35.83 -17.49 23.94
CA LEU A 37 34.83 -18.37 24.58
C LEU A 37 35.22 -19.84 24.46
N SER A 38 35.82 -20.26 23.34
CA SER A 38 36.33 -21.63 23.22
C SER A 38 37.55 -21.88 24.12
N GLY A 39 38.46 -20.90 24.25
CA GLY A 39 39.56 -20.96 25.21
C GLY A 39 39.07 -21.00 26.66
N LEU A 40 38.06 -20.19 27.00
CA LEU A 40 37.41 -20.23 28.31
C LEU A 40 36.80 -21.60 28.63
N LEU A 41 36.13 -22.23 27.65
CA LEU A 41 35.54 -23.56 27.80
C LEU A 41 36.59 -24.68 27.89
N ALA A 42 37.76 -24.50 27.28
CA ALA A 42 38.83 -25.51 27.24
C ALA A 42 39.80 -25.41 28.44
N ALA A 43 40.24 -24.19 28.76
CA ALA A 43 41.27 -23.91 29.76
C ALA A 43 40.73 -23.28 31.05
N GLY A 44 39.43 -22.94 31.11
CA GLY A 44 38.79 -22.36 32.29
C GLY A 44 39.09 -20.88 32.52
N ALA A 45 39.88 -20.25 31.63
CA ALA A 45 40.24 -18.84 31.68
C ALA A 45 40.18 -18.22 30.28
N TRP A 46 39.97 -16.91 30.21
CA TRP A 46 40.04 -16.21 28.93
C TRP A 46 41.50 -16.16 28.44
N PRO A 47 41.81 -16.51 27.17
CA PRO A 47 43.19 -16.59 26.70
C PRO A 47 43.87 -15.22 26.65
N ASP A 48 45.14 -15.19 27.07
CA ASP A 48 45.98 -14.00 26.98
C ASP A 48 46.39 -13.75 25.51
N GLY A 49 46.45 -12.48 25.08
CA GLY A 49 46.89 -12.11 23.72
C GLY A 49 45.79 -12.10 22.65
N VAL A 50 44.57 -12.59 22.95
CA VAL A 50 43.43 -12.53 22.02
C VAL A 50 42.83 -11.12 21.99
N SER A 51 43.30 -10.31 21.04
CA SER A 51 42.89 -8.91 20.88
C SER A 51 42.08 -8.68 19.59
N LEU A 52 41.08 -7.81 19.68
CA LEU A 52 40.17 -7.48 18.57
C LEU A 52 40.93 -6.93 17.35
N THR A 53 42.06 -6.27 17.56
CA THR A 53 42.88 -5.65 16.51
C THR A 53 43.63 -6.67 15.65
N HIS A 54 43.95 -7.85 16.19
CA HIS A 54 44.68 -8.91 15.48
C HIS A 54 43.74 -9.93 14.81
N THR A 55 42.45 -9.91 15.16
CA THR A 55 41.44 -10.83 14.62
C THR A 55 41.34 -10.85 13.08
N PRO A 56 41.46 -9.73 12.34
CA PRO A 56 41.42 -9.77 10.88
C PRO A 56 42.57 -10.58 10.25
N GLN A 57 43.76 -10.54 10.86
CA GLN A 57 44.92 -11.32 10.40
C GLN A 57 44.75 -12.80 10.78
N ALA A 58 44.29 -13.08 12.00
CA ALA A 58 43.97 -14.44 12.45
C ALA A 58 42.90 -15.10 11.56
N MET A 59 41.85 -14.37 11.19
CA MET A 59 40.81 -14.82 10.26
C MET A 59 41.39 -15.21 8.91
N ARG A 60 42.27 -14.36 8.35
CA ARG A 60 42.92 -14.64 7.07
C ARG A 60 43.76 -15.93 7.12
N HIS A 61 44.41 -16.21 8.24
CA HIS A 61 45.16 -17.46 8.45
C HIS A 61 44.24 -18.68 8.63
N LEU A 62 43.13 -18.56 9.36
CA LEU A 62 42.15 -19.64 9.52
C LEU A 62 41.45 -20.00 8.21
N MET A 63 41.33 -19.06 7.26
CA MET A 63 40.79 -19.35 5.92
C MET A 63 41.73 -20.24 5.10
N SER A 64 43.05 -20.16 5.29
CA SER A 64 44.02 -21.01 4.58
C SER A 64 44.39 -22.28 5.36
N ALA A 65 44.35 -22.23 6.69
CA ALA A 65 44.67 -23.34 7.58
C ALA A 65 43.62 -23.46 8.71
N PRO A 66 42.42 -23.99 8.42
CA PRO A 66 41.28 -23.96 9.36
C PRO A 66 41.45 -24.84 10.62
N ARG A 67 42.48 -25.68 10.67
CA ARG A 67 42.76 -26.56 11.82
C ARG A 67 43.84 -25.99 12.74
N ASP A 68 44.55 -24.94 12.34
CA ASP A 68 45.71 -24.43 13.06
C ASP A 68 45.38 -23.11 13.78
N LEU A 69 44.74 -23.26 14.94
CA LEU A 69 44.34 -22.13 15.77
C LEU A 69 45.54 -21.46 16.45
N ALA A 70 46.59 -22.22 16.76
CA ALA A 70 47.81 -21.71 17.37
C ALA A 70 48.60 -20.81 16.42
N ALA A 71 48.69 -21.17 15.13
CA ALA A 71 49.28 -20.29 14.13
C ALA A 71 48.47 -19.01 13.87
N ALA A 72 47.16 -19.02 14.14
CA ALA A 72 46.32 -17.84 14.01
C ALA A 72 46.52 -16.83 15.16
N TRP A 73 46.97 -17.30 16.32
CA TRP A 73 47.20 -16.49 17.53
C TRP A 73 48.58 -16.77 18.14
N PRO A 74 49.66 -16.31 17.48
CA PRO A 74 51.04 -16.66 17.86
C PRO A 74 51.47 -16.12 19.23
N GLU A 75 50.84 -15.04 19.70
CA GLU A 75 51.11 -14.40 20.99
C GLU A 75 50.38 -15.08 22.16
N THR A 76 49.49 -16.04 21.89
CA THR A 76 48.72 -16.76 22.90
C THR A 76 49.36 -18.13 23.18
N PRO A 77 49.63 -18.48 24.45
CA PRO A 77 50.15 -19.81 24.78
C PRO A 77 49.23 -20.93 24.24
N PRO A 78 49.76 -21.93 23.53
CA PRO A 78 48.93 -22.93 22.85
C PRO A 78 48.10 -23.80 23.81
N GLU A 79 48.53 -23.91 25.06
CA GLU A 79 47.78 -24.57 26.15
C GLU A 79 46.50 -23.85 26.59
N GLN A 80 46.35 -22.56 26.25
CA GLN A 80 45.14 -21.78 26.52
C GLN A 80 44.14 -21.80 25.36
N LEU A 81 44.53 -22.32 24.20
CA LEU A 81 43.72 -22.38 22.99
C LEU A 81 42.94 -23.69 22.92
N SER A 82 41.69 -23.60 22.46
CA SER A 82 40.85 -24.79 22.30
C SER A 82 41.25 -25.62 21.07
N GLY A 83 40.88 -26.90 21.08
CA GLY A 83 40.95 -27.71 19.87
C GLY A 83 40.05 -27.16 18.76
N TYR A 84 40.45 -27.33 17.49
CA TYR A 84 39.76 -26.75 16.33
C TYR A 84 38.25 -27.05 16.30
N GLY A 85 37.82 -28.24 16.74
CA GLY A 85 36.41 -28.63 16.75
C GLY A 85 35.54 -27.79 17.70
N LEU A 86 36.07 -27.45 18.88
CA LEU A 86 35.36 -26.63 19.86
C LEU A 86 35.27 -25.18 19.38
N PHE A 87 36.37 -24.64 18.84
CA PHE A 87 36.39 -23.31 18.22
C PHE A 87 35.34 -23.18 17.12
N TRP A 88 35.32 -24.08 16.14
CA TRP A 88 34.35 -24.03 15.04
C TRP A 88 32.91 -24.27 15.51
N GLY A 89 32.71 -25.13 16.50
CA GLY A 89 31.39 -25.36 17.10
C GLY A 89 30.81 -24.09 17.74
N VAL A 90 31.63 -23.36 18.49
CA VAL A 90 31.25 -22.07 19.10
C VAL A 90 31.03 -21.01 18.01
N ALA A 91 31.95 -20.88 17.06
CA ALA A 91 31.86 -19.88 15.98
C ALA A 91 30.58 -20.05 15.12
N ILE A 92 30.24 -21.29 14.76
CA ILE A 92 29.02 -21.58 13.98
C ILE A 92 27.76 -21.29 14.81
N SER A 93 27.78 -21.66 16.10
CA SER A 93 26.66 -21.41 17.01
C SER A 93 26.41 -19.90 17.20
N GLU A 94 27.47 -19.12 17.41
CA GLU A 94 27.39 -17.65 17.52
C GLU A 94 26.87 -17.02 16.23
N ALA A 95 27.37 -17.43 15.06
CA ALA A 95 26.92 -16.93 13.77
C ALA A 95 25.42 -17.22 13.51
N LEU A 96 24.95 -18.41 13.90
CA LEU A 96 23.54 -18.79 13.78
C LEU A 96 22.66 -17.94 14.71
N VAL A 97 23.06 -17.76 15.98
CA VAL A 97 22.34 -16.91 16.93
C VAL A 97 22.29 -15.46 16.44
N ALA A 98 23.41 -14.91 15.97
CA ALA A 98 23.47 -13.55 15.45
C ALA A 98 22.55 -13.36 14.22
N THR A 99 22.50 -14.34 13.34
CA THR A 99 21.61 -14.33 12.15
C THR A 99 20.14 -14.33 12.57
N VAL A 100 19.76 -15.19 13.52
CA VAL A 100 18.39 -15.26 14.04
C VAL A 100 18.00 -13.95 14.73
N LEU A 101 18.89 -13.38 15.54
CA LEU A 101 18.67 -12.08 16.21
C LEU A 101 18.53 -10.95 15.19
N ALA A 102 19.35 -10.91 14.14
CA ALA A 102 19.26 -9.89 13.10
C ALA A 102 17.90 -9.95 12.37
N VAL A 103 17.44 -11.14 11.97
CA VAL A 103 16.12 -11.33 11.35
C VAL A 103 15.00 -10.92 12.30
N PHE A 104 15.10 -11.28 13.58
CA PHE A 104 14.12 -10.92 14.60
C PHE A 104 14.07 -9.40 14.85
N LEU A 105 15.22 -8.72 14.91
CA LEU A 105 15.33 -7.28 15.07
C LEU A 105 14.72 -6.53 13.86
N ILE A 106 15.01 -6.98 12.64
CA ILE A 106 14.41 -6.42 11.42
C ILE A 106 12.88 -6.59 11.47
N GLY A 107 12.39 -7.77 11.84
CA GLY A 107 10.96 -8.07 11.96
C GLY A 107 10.25 -7.29 13.09
N THR A 108 10.90 -7.08 14.23
CA THR A 108 10.35 -6.30 15.36
C THR A 108 10.37 -4.80 15.09
N VAL A 109 11.44 -4.25 14.51
CA VAL A 109 11.50 -2.85 14.09
C VAL A 109 10.45 -2.56 13.00
N ALA A 110 10.28 -3.45 12.02
CA ALA A 110 9.23 -3.32 11.01
C ALA A 110 7.82 -3.33 11.62
N ARG A 111 7.59 -4.08 12.70
CA ARG A 111 6.29 -4.13 13.42
C ARG A 111 6.10 -2.92 14.34
N TRP A 112 7.16 -2.45 14.99
CA TRP A 112 7.11 -1.30 15.91
C TRP A 112 6.96 0.04 15.18
N ARG A 113 7.60 0.21 14.02
CA ARG A 113 7.39 1.39 13.14
C ARG A 113 5.94 1.47 12.62
N ARG A 114 5.30 0.32 12.38
CA ARG A 114 3.86 0.24 12.05
C ARG A 114 2.93 0.61 13.22
N GLY A 115 3.38 0.46 14.46
CA GLY A 115 2.63 0.84 15.67
C GLY A 115 2.79 2.31 16.07
N ARG A 116 3.99 2.89 15.97
CA ARG A 116 4.25 4.27 16.39
C ARG A 116 3.64 5.35 15.48
N GLY A 117 3.32 5.03 14.22
CA GLY A 117 2.54 5.91 13.36
C GLY A 117 1.12 6.20 13.86
N ARG A 118 0.59 5.39 14.80
CA ARG A 118 -0.75 5.58 15.39
C ARG A 118 -0.77 6.46 16.65
N MET A 119 0.34 6.55 17.40
CA MET A 119 0.36 7.32 18.66
C MET A 119 0.85 8.77 18.51
N ALA A 120 1.76 9.05 17.57
CA ALA A 120 2.22 10.42 17.31
C ALA A 120 1.10 11.34 16.78
N MET A 121 0.08 10.76 16.16
CA MET A 121 -1.10 11.47 15.65
C MET A 121 -2.14 11.75 16.75
N ALA A 122 -2.19 10.92 17.81
CA ALA A 122 -3.09 11.13 18.94
C ALA A 122 -2.61 12.26 19.88
N SER A 123 -1.28 12.44 20.03
CA SER A 123 -0.72 13.54 20.83
C SER A 123 -0.73 14.89 20.11
N THR A 124 -0.73 14.92 18.77
CA THR A 124 -0.83 16.15 17.98
C THR A 124 -2.29 16.59 17.77
N ALA A 125 -3.24 15.66 17.69
CA ALA A 125 -4.67 15.98 17.65
C ALA A 125 -5.19 16.56 18.99
N ALA A 126 -4.62 16.14 20.14
CA ALA A 126 -5.02 16.67 21.44
C ALA A 126 -4.44 18.07 21.75
N GLY A 127 -3.30 18.45 21.15
CA GLY A 127 -2.67 19.76 21.35
C GLY A 127 -3.21 20.89 20.45
N GLY A 128 -3.84 20.55 19.32
CA GLY A 128 -4.36 21.53 18.36
C GLY A 128 -5.75 22.09 18.69
N ALA A 129 -6.52 21.42 19.55
CA ALA A 129 -7.92 21.76 19.81
C ALA A 129 -8.13 22.85 20.89
N THR A 130 -7.07 23.32 21.55
CA THR A 130 -7.18 24.33 22.64
C THR A 130 -6.60 25.71 22.30
N ALA A 131 -6.12 25.95 21.07
CA ALA A 131 -5.41 27.19 20.73
C ALA A 131 -6.12 28.13 19.72
N ALA A 132 -7.33 27.81 19.26
CA ALA A 132 -8.06 28.65 18.29
C ALA A 132 -9.34 29.22 18.90
N GLY A 133 -9.18 30.15 19.84
CA GLY A 133 -10.30 30.83 20.47
C GLY A 133 -9.87 32.01 21.33
N GLY A 134 -9.51 33.12 20.68
CA GLY A 134 -9.42 34.42 21.34
C GLY A 134 -8.28 35.31 20.86
N ALA A 135 -8.61 36.35 20.08
CA ALA A 135 -8.23 37.74 20.37
C ALA A 135 -8.71 38.65 19.24
N ALA A 136 -9.40 39.70 19.64
CA ALA A 136 -10.01 40.75 18.84
C ALA A 136 -9.01 41.87 18.47
N ASP A 137 -9.42 42.64 17.46
CA ASP A 137 -9.32 44.09 17.25
C ASP A 137 -8.03 44.87 17.57
N GLY A 138 -7.66 45.70 16.59
CA GLY A 138 -7.03 47.00 16.82
C GLY A 138 -6.19 47.54 15.65
N GLY A 139 -6.57 48.70 15.11
CA GLY A 139 -5.59 49.73 14.70
C GLY A 139 -5.52 50.18 13.24
N THR A 140 -6.30 51.21 12.92
CA THR A 140 -6.19 52.26 11.88
C THR A 140 -4.79 52.79 11.51
N ALA A 141 -4.54 53.13 10.22
CA ALA A 141 -4.53 54.51 9.66
C ALA A 141 -3.64 54.75 8.40
N ALA A 142 -4.11 55.68 7.56
CA ALA A 142 -3.45 56.52 6.51
C ALA A 142 -3.18 55.90 5.11
N GLY A 143 -3.46 56.54 3.96
CA GLY A 143 -4.03 57.86 3.61
C GLY A 143 -3.78 58.21 2.11
N ALA A 144 -4.48 59.25 1.61
CA ALA A 144 -4.45 59.93 0.28
C ALA A 144 -5.46 59.42 -0.79
N ALA A 145 -6.61 60.07 -1.02
CA ALA A 145 -6.89 61.33 -1.79
C ALA A 145 -6.79 61.10 -3.32
N VAL A 146 -7.68 61.50 -4.25
CA VAL A 146 -8.50 62.70 -4.52
C VAL A 146 -9.60 62.24 -5.54
N GLY A 147 -10.87 62.62 -5.50
CA GLY A 147 -11.47 63.89 -5.97
C GLY A 147 -12.90 63.57 -6.45
N SER A 148 -13.92 64.24 -5.91
CA SER A 148 -14.60 65.44 -6.45
C SER A 148 -16.05 65.14 -6.91
N ALA A 149 -16.96 65.59 -6.04
CA ALA A 149 -18.41 65.76 -6.06
C ALA A 149 -18.97 66.57 -7.28
N PRO A 150 -20.28 66.99 -7.39
CA PRO A 150 -21.35 66.97 -6.37
C PRO A 150 -22.78 66.67 -6.98
N PRO A 151 -23.95 66.99 -6.35
CA PRO A 151 -25.14 66.11 -6.28
C PRO A 151 -26.40 66.77 -6.90
N VAL A 152 -27.63 66.30 -6.60
CA VAL A 152 -28.84 67.11 -6.25
C VAL A 152 -30.17 66.29 -6.29
N SER A 153 -30.78 66.15 -5.09
CA SER A 153 -32.21 66.12 -4.63
C SER A 153 -33.39 65.39 -5.35
N VAL A 154 -33.98 64.36 -4.68
CA VAL A 154 -35.29 64.26 -3.91
C VAL A 154 -36.56 65.00 -4.45
N PRO A 155 -37.88 64.64 -4.22
CA PRO A 155 -38.59 63.48 -3.57
C PRO A 155 -39.80 62.84 -4.35
N ALA A 156 -40.46 61.83 -3.74
CA ALA A 156 -41.75 61.12 -4.06
C ALA A 156 -43.03 62.03 -3.97
N PRO A 157 -44.35 61.63 -4.14
CA PRO A 157 -45.01 60.33 -3.78
C PRO A 157 -46.37 59.89 -4.47
N VAL A 158 -46.95 58.76 -3.97
CA VAL A 158 -48.38 58.28 -3.92
C VAL A 158 -49.11 57.68 -5.15
N ALA A 159 -49.59 56.42 -5.03
CA ALA A 159 -51.03 56.03 -4.98
C ALA A 159 -51.29 54.52 -5.26
N ALA A 160 -52.09 53.87 -4.41
CA ALA A 160 -52.84 52.62 -4.64
C ALA A 160 -54.35 52.94 -4.40
N PRO A 161 -55.37 52.17 -4.86
CA PRO A 161 -55.73 50.88 -4.23
C PRO A 161 -56.58 49.83 -5.02
N ALA A 162 -56.61 48.60 -4.45
CA ALA A 162 -57.72 47.63 -4.28
C ALA A 162 -58.40 46.84 -5.44
N SER A 163 -58.40 45.49 -5.30
CA SER A 163 -59.58 44.60 -5.44
C SER A 163 -59.27 43.17 -4.92
N ALA A 164 -60.29 42.52 -4.33
CA ALA A 164 -60.32 41.14 -3.77
C ALA A 164 -61.71 40.51 -4.11
N PRO A 165 -62.07 39.22 -3.83
CA PRO A 165 -61.31 37.95 -3.67
C PRO A 165 -61.92 36.66 -4.37
N ALA A 166 -61.20 35.52 -4.24
CA ALA A 166 -61.58 34.07 -4.30
C ALA A 166 -61.60 33.31 -5.67
N PRO A 167 -61.42 31.96 -5.75
CA PRO A 167 -61.21 30.92 -4.70
C PRO A 167 -59.93 30.04 -4.85
N VAL A 168 -59.62 29.28 -3.79
CA VAL A 168 -58.42 28.42 -3.61
C VAL A 168 -58.64 27.03 -4.22
N PRO A 169 -57.75 26.49 -5.09
CA PRO A 169 -57.70 25.08 -5.44
C PRO A 169 -56.83 24.28 -4.45
N ALA A 170 -57.29 23.09 -4.08
CA ALA A 170 -56.58 22.14 -3.21
C ALA A 170 -55.20 21.74 -3.79
N PRO A 171 -54.16 21.54 -2.95
CA PRO A 171 -52.86 21.12 -3.44
C PRO A 171 -52.89 19.64 -3.84
N ALA A 172 -52.38 19.37 -5.05
CA ALA A 172 -52.08 18.03 -5.55
C ALA A 172 -51.03 17.34 -4.63
N PRO A 173 -51.01 15.99 -4.53
CA PRO A 173 -50.01 15.28 -3.75
C PRO A 173 -48.61 15.62 -4.28
N GLU A 174 -47.80 16.18 -3.39
CA GLU A 174 -46.42 16.55 -3.64
C GLU A 174 -45.63 15.29 -4.03
N PRO A 175 -44.89 15.28 -5.15
CA PRO A 175 -44.01 14.17 -5.46
C PRO A 175 -42.97 14.05 -4.35
N ALA A 176 -42.82 12.84 -3.82
CA ALA A 176 -41.86 12.55 -2.77
C ALA A 176 -40.48 13.14 -3.12
N PRO A 177 -39.82 13.85 -2.19
CA PRO A 177 -38.55 14.49 -2.48
C PRO A 177 -37.52 13.43 -2.93
N PRO A 178 -36.64 13.77 -3.88
CA PRO A 178 -35.60 12.86 -4.34
C PRO A 178 -34.77 12.42 -3.14
N ALA A 179 -34.57 11.10 -3.00
CA ALA A 179 -33.70 10.53 -1.99
C ALA A 179 -32.32 11.21 -2.07
N HIS A 180 -31.96 11.99 -1.05
CA HIS A 180 -30.66 12.62 -0.97
C HIS A 180 -29.57 11.53 -0.94
N PRO A 181 -28.59 11.54 -1.86
CA PRO A 181 -27.41 10.73 -1.70
C PRO A 181 -26.58 11.30 -0.53
N GLY A 182 -26.34 10.48 0.48
CA GLY A 182 -25.22 10.68 1.41
C GLY A 182 -25.53 11.55 2.65
N SER A 183 -25.97 10.90 3.72
CA SER A 183 -25.31 11.15 5.00
C SER A 183 -24.42 9.94 5.27
N GLU A 184 -23.11 10.16 5.30
CA GLU A 184 -22.16 9.15 5.75
C GLU A 184 -22.46 8.89 7.24
N ARG A 185 -23.28 7.87 7.50
CA ARG A 185 -23.76 7.58 8.85
C ARG A 185 -22.86 6.53 9.48
N VAL A 186 -21.89 6.97 10.27
CA VAL A 186 -21.09 6.07 11.09
C VAL A 186 -21.85 5.74 12.36
N VAL A 187 -22.18 4.46 12.55
CA VAL A 187 -22.88 3.97 13.74
C VAL A 187 -21.97 3.03 14.52
N TYR A 188 -21.72 3.35 15.78
CA TYR A 188 -21.03 2.47 16.71
C TYR A 188 -22.06 1.69 17.51
N ALA A 189 -22.01 0.36 17.41
CA ALA A 189 -22.92 -0.53 18.13
C ALA A 189 -22.16 -1.79 18.57
N THR A 190 -22.60 -2.39 19.67
CA THR A 190 -22.13 -3.72 20.12
C THR A 190 -22.74 -4.81 19.26
N ASP A 191 -24.05 -4.72 18.96
CA ASP A 191 -24.74 -5.60 18.02
C ASP A 191 -24.75 -5.01 16.60
N ARG A 192 -23.60 -5.07 15.94
CA ARG A 192 -23.44 -4.56 14.56
C ARG A 192 -24.24 -5.37 13.55
N ARG A 193 -24.45 -6.68 13.80
CA ARG A 193 -25.12 -7.57 12.85
C ARG A 193 -26.59 -7.23 12.75
N ALA A 194 -27.32 -7.17 13.87
CA ALA A 194 -28.76 -6.90 13.83
C ALA A 194 -29.06 -5.54 13.19
N LEU A 195 -28.22 -4.53 13.48
CA LEU A 195 -28.37 -3.19 12.91
C LEU A 195 -28.12 -3.17 11.40
N ALA A 196 -27.08 -3.87 10.93
CA ALA A 196 -26.80 -4.03 9.51
C ALA A 196 -27.90 -4.82 8.79
N ALA A 197 -28.38 -5.93 9.39
CA ALA A 197 -29.46 -6.74 8.83
C ALA A 197 -30.72 -5.90 8.64
N ARG A 198 -31.10 -5.13 9.66
CA ARG A 198 -32.24 -4.21 9.59
C ARG A 198 -32.08 -3.19 8.46
N ALA A 199 -30.91 -2.56 8.36
CA ALA A 199 -30.64 -1.59 7.30
C ALA A 199 -30.73 -2.20 5.88
N VAL A 200 -30.28 -3.44 5.70
CA VAL A 200 -30.37 -4.16 4.41
C VAL A 200 -31.82 -4.52 4.08
N LEU A 201 -32.58 -5.00 5.06
CA LEU A 201 -33.97 -5.41 4.87
C LEU A 201 -34.92 -4.23 4.64
N ASP A 202 -34.69 -3.11 5.33
CA ASP A 202 -35.53 -1.91 5.23
C ASP A 202 -35.20 -1.06 3.99
N ALA A 203 -34.12 -1.36 3.27
CA ALA A 203 -33.73 -0.62 2.07
C ALA A 203 -34.76 -0.80 0.94
N ALA A 204 -35.34 0.31 0.49
CA ALA A 204 -36.36 0.31 -0.57
C ALA A 204 -35.83 -0.10 -1.96
N GLY A 205 -34.52 0.03 -2.20
CA GLY A 205 -33.90 -0.20 -3.51
C GLY A 205 -32.71 -1.15 -3.46
N PRO A 206 -31.82 -1.13 -4.47
CA PRO A 206 -30.63 -1.96 -4.51
C PRO A 206 -29.66 -1.62 -3.37
N VAL A 207 -28.97 -2.65 -2.86
CA VAL A 207 -28.03 -2.53 -1.73
C VAL A 207 -26.73 -3.22 -2.05
N LEU A 208 -25.60 -2.52 -1.87
CA LEU A 208 -24.27 -3.11 -1.84
C LEU A 208 -23.78 -3.20 -0.40
N VAL A 209 -23.42 -4.41 0.05
CA VAL A 209 -22.94 -4.65 1.41
C VAL A 209 -21.51 -5.19 1.36
N VAL A 210 -20.61 -4.55 2.11
CA VAL A 210 -19.26 -5.06 2.38
C VAL A 210 -19.20 -5.44 3.85
N THR A 211 -19.03 -6.74 4.13
CA THR A 211 -19.04 -7.27 5.49
C THR A 211 -18.01 -8.39 5.64
N SER A 212 -17.46 -8.53 6.85
CA SER A 212 -16.66 -9.69 7.25
C SER A 212 -17.48 -10.73 8.03
N ASP A 213 -18.77 -10.47 8.26
CA ASP A 213 -19.66 -11.32 9.04
C ASP A 213 -20.58 -12.15 8.12
N PRO A 214 -20.35 -13.48 7.99
CA PRO A 214 -21.15 -14.34 7.12
C PRO A 214 -22.60 -14.51 7.59
N GLY A 215 -22.88 -14.23 8.88
CA GLY A 215 -24.24 -14.28 9.43
C GLY A 215 -25.19 -13.28 8.75
N LEU A 216 -24.66 -12.11 8.36
CA LEU A 216 -25.45 -11.07 7.70
C LEU A 216 -26.02 -11.53 6.36
N TRP A 217 -25.24 -12.28 5.56
CA TRP A 217 -25.71 -12.88 4.32
C TRP A 217 -26.85 -13.87 4.59
N THR A 218 -26.63 -14.77 5.55
CA THR A 218 -27.59 -15.83 5.90
C THR A 218 -28.94 -15.25 6.33
N GLU A 219 -28.93 -14.19 7.14
CA GLU A 219 -30.14 -13.54 7.65
C GLU A 219 -30.91 -12.74 6.58
N THR A 220 -30.22 -12.19 5.58
CA THR A 220 -30.82 -11.19 4.67
C THR A 220 -31.09 -11.71 3.25
N LYS A 221 -30.36 -12.73 2.78
CA LYS A 221 -30.41 -13.16 1.37
C LYS A 221 -31.81 -13.55 0.92
N ASP A 222 -32.54 -14.35 1.71
CA ASP A 222 -33.81 -14.93 1.28
C ASP A 222 -34.93 -13.89 1.23
N ALA A 223 -34.88 -12.89 2.11
CA ALA A 223 -35.79 -11.76 2.07
C ALA A 223 -35.49 -10.84 0.88
N ARG A 224 -34.20 -10.55 0.62
CA ARG A 224 -33.79 -9.73 -0.53
C ARG A 224 -34.04 -10.42 -1.87
N ALA A 225 -33.88 -11.74 -1.94
CA ALA A 225 -34.14 -12.55 -3.13
C ALA A 225 -35.61 -12.52 -3.58
N LYS A 226 -36.55 -12.14 -2.70
CA LYS A 226 -37.95 -11.92 -3.06
C LYS A 226 -38.18 -10.60 -3.81
N LEU A 227 -37.25 -9.64 -3.69
CA LEU A 227 -37.35 -8.31 -4.29
C LEU A 227 -36.58 -8.20 -5.60
N GLY A 228 -35.50 -8.97 -5.75
CA GLY A 228 -34.66 -8.94 -6.95
C GLY A 228 -33.48 -9.90 -6.85
N PRO A 229 -32.59 -9.91 -7.85
CA PRO A 229 -31.42 -10.79 -7.85
C PRO A 229 -30.50 -10.46 -6.67
N VAL A 230 -29.93 -11.50 -6.06
CA VAL A 230 -28.94 -11.36 -4.98
C VAL A 230 -27.69 -12.12 -5.38
N ARG A 231 -26.55 -11.43 -5.34
CA ARG A 231 -25.23 -11.99 -5.69
C ARG A 231 -24.26 -11.75 -4.55
N VAL A 232 -23.29 -12.66 -4.40
CA VAL A 232 -22.23 -12.49 -3.40
C VAL A 232 -20.85 -12.70 -4.00
N PHE A 233 -19.95 -11.75 -3.75
CA PHE A 233 -18.53 -11.92 -4.02
C PHE A 233 -17.85 -12.42 -2.73
N ASP A 234 -17.66 -13.74 -2.63
CA ASP A 234 -16.98 -14.38 -1.50
C ASP A 234 -15.78 -15.20 -2.01
N PRO A 235 -14.63 -14.56 -2.28
CA PRO A 235 -13.46 -15.26 -2.79
C PRO A 235 -12.74 -16.12 -1.72
N GLY A 236 -13.14 -15.99 -0.44
CA GLY A 236 -12.57 -16.73 0.68
C GLY A 236 -13.32 -18.02 1.02
N HIS A 237 -14.42 -18.33 0.32
CA HIS A 237 -15.27 -19.48 0.59
C HIS A 237 -15.81 -19.55 2.03
N LEU A 238 -16.17 -18.40 2.61
CA LEU A 238 -16.71 -18.31 3.97
C LEU A 238 -18.20 -18.69 4.07
N LEU A 239 -18.94 -18.56 2.97
CA LEU A 239 -20.37 -18.86 2.90
C LEU A 239 -20.65 -20.29 2.39
N ASP A 240 -21.78 -20.88 2.75
CA ASP A 240 -22.25 -22.10 2.07
C ASP A 240 -23.29 -21.70 1.02
N THR A 241 -22.82 -21.40 -0.19
CA THR A 241 -23.69 -20.97 -1.29
C THR A 241 -23.08 -21.29 -2.65
N PRO A 242 -23.88 -21.77 -3.62
CA PRO A 242 -23.47 -21.93 -5.00
C PRO A 242 -23.45 -20.58 -5.77
N ASP A 243 -24.13 -19.53 -5.28
CA ASP A 243 -24.35 -18.26 -5.99
C ASP A 243 -23.19 -17.27 -5.88
N ARG A 244 -21.96 -17.78 -6.04
CA ARG A 244 -20.73 -17.00 -5.90
C ARG A 244 -20.42 -16.27 -7.19
N LEU A 245 -20.49 -14.96 -7.14
CA LEU A 245 -20.08 -14.08 -8.22
C LEU A 245 -18.57 -14.22 -8.46
N ARG A 246 -18.21 -14.32 -9.73
CA ARG A 246 -16.84 -14.15 -10.22
C ARG A 246 -16.82 -12.93 -11.13
N TRP A 247 -15.73 -12.17 -11.12
CA TRP A 247 -15.60 -11.01 -12.00
C TRP A 247 -14.13 -10.76 -12.34
N ASN A 248 -13.84 -10.31 -13.55
CA ASN A 248 -12.47 -9.92 -13.92
C ASN A 248 -12.26 -8.43 -13.59
N PRO A 249 -11.38 -8.05 -12.65
CA PRO A 249 -11.18 -6.64 -12.33
C PRO A 249 -10.61 -5.78 -13.47
N ALA A 250 -10.02 -6.40 -14.50
CA ALA A 250 -9.62 -5.70 -15.73
C ALA A 250 -10.78 -5.49 -16.73
N ALA A 251 -11.98 -6.02 -16.47
CA ALA A 251 -13.13 -5.81 -17.35
C ALA A 251 -13.47 -4.32 -17.49
N GLY A 252 -13.66 -3.87 -18.73
CA GLY A 252 -13.92 -2.49 -19.10
C GLY A 252 -12.68 -1.58 -19.11
N CYS A 253 -11.49 -2.09 -18.75
CA CYS A 253 -10.26 -1.30 -18.74
C CYS A 253 -9.68 -1.04 -20.15
N GLU A 254 -10.39 -1.40 -21.21
CA GLU A 254 -10.14 -0.86 -22.56
C GLU A 254 -10.30 0.66 -22.57
N SER A 255 -11.20 1.21 -21.75
CA SER A 255 -11.28 2.64 -21.49
C SER A 255 -10.18 3.09 -20.53
N ARG A 256 -9.44 4.13 -20.91
CA ARG A 256 -8.39 4.73 -20.07
C ARG A 256 -8.94 5.24 -18.74
N GLU A 257 -10.14 5.83 -18.75
CA GLU A 257 -10.80 6.36 -17.56
C GLU A 257 -11.19 5.23 -16.60
N THR A 258 -11.80 4.15 -17.12
CA THR A 258 -12.14 2.97 -16.32
C THR A 258 -10.89 2.31 -15.75
N ALA A 259 -9.82 2.19 -16.55
CA ALA A 259 -8.55 1.66 -16.08
C ALA A 259 -7.93 2.53 -14.96
N ALA A 260 -8.05 3.86 -15.06
CA ALA A 260 -7.58 4.79 -14.02
C ALA A 260 -8.39 4.64 -12.72
N ALA A 261 -9.71 4.72 -12.82
CA ALA A 261 -10.60 4.56 -11.66
C ALA A 261 -10.39 3.20 -10.97
N ARG A 262 -10.22 2.13 -11.76
CA ARG A 262 -9.95 0.79 -11.24
C ARG A 262 -8.58 0.71 -10.55
N ALA A 263 -7.53 1.29 -11.14
CA ALA A 263 -6.20 1.32 -10.54
C ALA A 263 -6.21 2.08 -9.21
N ALA A 264 -6.84 3.25 -9.18
CA ALA A 264 -6.99 4.05 -7.96
C ALA A 264 -7.73 3.28 -6.86
N ALA A 265 -8.85 2.62 -7.20
CA ALA A 265 -9.62 1.82 -6.25
C ALA A 265 -8.83 0.63 -5.69
N LEU A 266 -8.07 -0.08 -6.55
CA LEU A 266 -7.24 -1.23 -6.13
C LEU A 266 -6.07 -0.80 -5.24
N LEU A 267 -5.50 0.39 -5.46
CA LEU A 267 -4.39 0.92 -4.68
C LEU A 267 -4.83 1.61 -3.39
N ALA A 268 -6.09 2.05 -3.29
CA ALA A 268 -6.59 2.82 -2.14
C ALA A 268 -6.26 2.21 -0.76
N PRO A 269 -6.38 0.88 -0.52
CA PRO A 269 -6.08 0.30 0.79
C PRO A 269 -4.60 0.35 1.20
N VAL A 270 -3.69 0.51 0.24
CA VAL A 270 -2.23 0.48 0.47
C VAL A 270 -1.55 1.81 0.16
N ARG A 271 -2.32 2.82 -0.27
CA ARG A 271 -1.80 4.14 -0.63
C ARG A 271 -1.18 4.81 0.61
N PRO A 272 0.09 5.27 0.53
CA PRO A 272 0.70 6.04 1.61
C PRO A 272 -0.09 7.31 1.92
N PRO A 273 -0.28 7.68 3.20
CA PRO A 273 -1.02 8.90 3.58
C PRO A 273 -0.17 10.17 3.47
N SER A 274 1.17 10.03 3.39
CA SER A 274 2.09 11.16 3.34
C SER A 274 2.08 11.81 1.95
N VAL A 275 2.00 13.14 1.91
CA VAL A 275 2.12 13.92 0.67
C VAL A 275 3.51 13.74 0.03
N LEU A 276 4.55 13.48 0.83
CA LEU A 276 5.90 13.23 0.31
C LEU A 276 5.97 11.96 -0.56
N ASP A 277 5.05 11.02 -0.37
CA ASP A 277 4.97 9.77 -1.12
C ASP A 277 3.99 9.85 -2.31
N SER A 278 3.45 11.03 -2.63
CA SER A 278 2.45 11.21 -3.69
C SER A 278 2.96 10.75 -5.05
N LEU A 279 4.18 11.14 -5.41
CA LEU A 279 4.80 10.76 -6.70
C LEU A 279 4.96 9.24 -6.84
N THR A 280 5.24 8.55 -5.74
CA THR A 280 5.33 7.08 -5.71
C THR A 280 3.95 6.46 -5.93
N ALA A 281 2.91 7.02 -5.27
CA ALA A 281 1.54 6.57 -5.46
C ALA A 281 1.01 6.82 -6.88
N GLU A 282 1.34 7.97 -7.49
CA GLU A 282 1.02 8.31 -8.88
C GLU A 282 1.73 7.39 -9.87
N THR A 283 2.99 7.05 -9.60
CA THR A 283 3.74 6.07 -10.41
C THR A 283 3.10 4.68 -10.31
N ALA A 284 2.72 4.24 -9.10
CA ALA A 284 2.03 2.96 -8.90
C ALA A 284 0.68 2.90 -9.63
N GLU A 285 -0.09 4.00 -9.58
CA GLU A 285 -1.36 4.13 -10.29
C GLU A 285 -1.15 4.08 -11.81
N THR A 286 -0.13 4.76 -12.34
CA THR A 286 0.23 4.72 -13.75
C THR A 286 0.60 3.31 -14.21
N LEU A 287 1.48 2.63 -13.47
CA LEU A 287 1.87 1.24 -13.75
C LEU A 287 0.64 0.31 -13.77
N LEU A 288 -0.17 0.36 -12.70
CA LEU A 288 -1.33 -0.52 -12.57
C LEU A 288 -2.40 -0.24 -13.64
N ARG A 289 -2.69 1.03 -13.94
CA ARG A 289 -3.61 1.42 -15.01
C ARG A 289 -3.14 0.87 -16.36
N CYS A 290 -1.87 1.04 -16.70
CA CYS A 290 -1.32 0.55 -17.97
C CYS A 290 -1.37 -0.97 -18.06
N TRP A 291 -1.10 -1.70 -16.98
CA TRP A 291 -1.23 -3.16 -16.95
C TRP A 291 -2.69 -3.63 -17.05
N LEU A 292 -3.63 -2.96 -16.38
CA LEU A 292 -5.06 -3.23 -16.52
C LEU A 292 -5.54 -3.02 -17.96
N HIS A 293 -5.12 -1.91 -18.57
CA HIS A 293 -5.44 -1.60 -19.95
C HIS A 293 -4.86 -2.64 -20.92
N ALA A 294 -3.58 -3.00 -20.75
CA ALA A 294 -2.92 -4.04 -21.55
C ALA A 294 -3.64 -5.39 -21.44
N ALA A 295 -4.09 -5.76 -20.24
CA ALA A 295 -4.82 -7.00 -20.04
C ALA A 295 -6.20 -6.98 -20.73
N ALA A 296 -6.93 -5.86 -20.63
CA ALA A 296 -8.25 -5.72 -21.23
C ALA A 296 -8.20 -5.76 -22.77
N VAL A 297 -7.33 -4.95 -23.39
CA VAL A 297 -7.27 -4.87 -24.87
C VAL A 297 -6.81 -6.16 -25.56
N ASP A 298 -6.02 -6.98 -24.86
CA ASP A 298 -5.50 -8.26 -25.35
C ASP A 298 -6.29 -9.48 -24.83
N GLY A 299 -7.34 -9.26 -24.03
CA GLY A 299 -8.16 -10.33 -23.45
C GLY A 299 -7.41 -11.24 -22.47
N ARG A 300 -6.38 -10.73 -21.79
CA ARG A 300 -5.60 -11.51 -20.82
C ARG A 300 -6.40 -11.72 -19.53
N PRO A 301 -6.24 -12.89 -18.87
CA PRO A 301 -6.84 -13.11 -17.56
C PRO A 301 -6.20 -12.21 -16.51
N PHE A 302 -6.95 -11.83 -15.46
CA PHE A 302 -6.49 -10.90 -14.43
C PHE A 302 -5.18 -11.34 -13.73
N ARG A 303 -4.96 -12.66 -13.61
CA ARG A 303 -3.71 -13.22 -13.07
C ARG A 303 -2.45 -12.74 -13.81
N GLN A 304 -2.58 -12.35 -15.07
CA GLN A 304 -1.48 -11.82 -15.87
C GLN A 304 -1.05 -10.43 -15.37
N VAL A 305 -2.00 -9.58 -14.93
CA VAL A 305 -1.70 -8.29 -14.31
C VAL A 305 -0.84 -8.49 -13.07
N HIS A 306 -1.24 -9.43 -12.20
CA HIS A 306 -0.43 -9.79 -11.03
C HIS A 306 0.98 -10.25 -11.43
N ARG A 307 1.13 -11.10 -12.45
CA ARG A 307 2.45 -11.52 -12.94
C ARG A 307 3.32 -10.35 -13.41
N TRP A 308 2.74 -9.35 -14.08
CA TRP A 308 3.48 -8.15 -14.50
C TRP A 308 3.96 -7.31 -13.31
N THR A 309 3.16 -7.21 -12.24
CA THR A 309 3.56 -6.50 -11.01
C THR A 309 4.76 -7.15 -10.30
N GLN A 310 4.98 -8.45 -10.50
CA GLN A 310 6.10 -9.21 -9.92
C GLN A 310 7.42 -9.06 -10.73
N GLY A 311 7.44 -8.22 -11.76
CA GLY A 311 8.66 -7.88 -12.52
C GLY A 311 9.06 -8.88 -13.62
N GLY A 312 8.65 -10.14 -13.54
CA GLY A 312 9.09 -11.19 -14.48
C GLY A 312 8.62 -11.07 -15.93
N ALA A 313 7.71 -10.15 -16.26
CA ALA A 313 7.16 -9.99 -17.61
C ALA A 313 6.65 -8.57 -17.95
N ALA A 314 7.08 -7.53 -17.24
CA ALA A 314 6.51 -6.18 -17.40
C ALA A 314 6.60 -5.63 -18.85
N HIS A 315 7.64 -6.00 -19.61
CA HIS A 315 7.83 -5.61 -21.02
C HIS A 315 6.81 -6.27 -21.98
N GLU A 316 6.21 -7.39 -21.60
CA GLU A 316 5.14 -8.02 -22.40
C GLU A 316 3.93 -7.07 -22.52
N ALA A 317 3.57 -6.38 -21.42
CA ALA A 317 2.49 -5.39 -21.43
C ALA A 317 2.83 -4.19 -22.34
N VAL A 318 4.09 -3.71 -22.32
CA VAL A 318 4.56 -2.66 -23.24
C VAL A 318 4.40 -3.11 -24.69
N ARG A 319 4.81 -4.33 -25.02
CA ARG A 319 4.66 -4.90 -26.36
C ARG A 319 3.19 -4.96 -26.78
N ILE A 320 2.31 -5.47 -25.91
CA ILE A 320 0.86 -5.53 -26.16
C ILE A 320 0.31 -4.14 -26.49
N LEU A 321 0.59 -3.15 -25.65
CA LEU A 321 0.12 -1.77 -25.84
C LEU A 321 0.67 -1.11 -27.10
N ARG A 322 1.86 -1.54 -27.56
CA ARG A 322 2.49 -1.00 -28.77
C ARG A 322 1.93 -1.60 -30.05
N THR A 323 1.52 -2.88 -30.02
CA THR A 323 1.11 -3.61 -31.23
C THR A 323 -0.40 -3.76 -31.38
N ASN A 324 -1.17 -3.65 -30.31
CA ASN A 324 -2.62 -3.88 -30.35
C ASN A 324 -3.34 -2.61 -30.82
N PRO A 325 -4.12 -2.66 -31.92
CA PRO A 325 -4.79 -1.48 -32.48
C PRO A 325 -5.89 -0.90 -31.57
N LYS A 326 -6.37 -1.67 -30.58
CA LYS A 326 -7.35 -1.19 -29.58
C LYS A 326 -6.69 -0.47 -28.41
N ALA A 327 -5.36 -0.48 -28.32
CA ALA A 327 -4.65 0.22 -27.25
C ALA A 327 -4.77 1.74 -27.42
N THR A 328 -4.94 2.43 -26.30
CA THR A 328 -4.96 3.90 -26.26
C THR A 328 -3.60 4.43 -26.71
N GLY A 329 -3.61 5.38 -27.65
CA GLY A 329 -2.38 6.02 -28.13
C GLY A 329 -1.52 6.56 -26.99
N GLY A 330 -0.22 6.27 -27.04
CA GLY A 330 0.74 6.70 -26.01
C GLY A 330 0.82 5.83 -24.75
N ALA A 331 -0.11 4.89 -24.52
CA ALA A 331 -0.11 4.04 -23.32
C ALA A 331 1.16 3.18 -23.19
N ALA A 332 1.71 2.71 -24.32
CA ALA A 332 2.97 1.97 -24.34
C ALA A 332 4.16 2.84 -23.88
N GLY A 333 4.25 4.08 -24.37
CA GLY A 333 5.31 5.02 -24.00
C GLY A 333 5.19 5.50 -22.56
N GLU A 334 3.95 5.68 -22.08
CA GLU A 334 3.66 6.00 -20.68
C GLU A 334 4.12 4.88 -19.73
N LEU A 335 3.80 3.62 -20.05
CA LEU A 335 4.26 2.47 -19.27
C LEU A 335 5.78 2.32 -19.32
N GLU A 336 6.39 2.46 -20.50
CA GLU A 336 7.84 2.35 -20.68
C GLU A 336 8.58 3.45 -19.92
N SER A 337 8.06 4.68 -19.93
CA SER A 337 8.59 5.80 -19.13
C SER A 337 8.53 5.48 -17.63
N ALA A 338 7.38 5.00 -17.13
CA ALA A 338 7.23 4.62 -15.73
C ALA A 338 8.16 3.45 -15.31
N LEU A 339 8.46 2.53 -16.22
CA LEU A 339 9.36 1.39 -15.97
C LEU A 339 10.85 1.72 -16.07
N THR A 340 11.22 2.81 -16.73
CA THR A 340 12.62 3.15 -17.03
C THR A 340 13.12 4.45 -16.38
N ALA A 341 12.22 5.26 -15.81
CA ALA A 341 12.58 6.50 -15.12
C ALA A 341 13.31 6.23 -13.78
N HIS A 342 12.94 6.94 -12.71
CA HIS A 342 13.65 6.88 -11.42
C HIS A 342 13.60 5.47 -10.79
N PRO A 343 14.73 4.75 -10.66
CA PRO A 343 14.74 3.34 -10.22
C PRO A 343 14.13 3.13 -8.85
N GLU A 344 14.50 3.98 -7.87
CA GLU A 344 13.98 3.89 -6.49
C GLU A 344 12.47 4.11 -6.44
N ARG A 345 11.96 5.15 -7.14
CA ARG A 345 10.52 5.44 -7.19
C ARG A 345 9.75 4.30 -7.87
N ARG A 346 10.31 3.75 -8.95
CA ARG A 346 9.73 2.60 -9.65
C ARG A 346 9.66 1.37 -8.75
N GLU A 347 10.72 1.08 -8.02
CA GLU A 347 10.77 -0.08 -7.10
C GLU A 347 9.73 0.08 -5.99
N MET A 348 9.68 1.25 -5.33
CA MET A 348 8.65 1.55 -4.33
C MET A 348 7.22 1.46 -4.91
N ALA A 349 7.02 1.95 -6.14
CA ALA A 349 5.74 1.85 -6.82
C ALA A 349 5.35 0.40 -7.13
N GLN A 350 6.31 -0.42 -7.59
CA GLN A 350 6.10 -1.86 -7.81
C GLN A 350 5.74 -2.57 -6.51
N GLU A 351 6.45 -2.29 -5.41
CA GLU A 351 6.11 -2.83 -4.09
C GLU A 351 4.68 -2.46 -3.64
N LEU A 352 4.25 -1.22 -3.89
CA LEU A 352 2.87 -0.81 -3.62
C LEU A 352 1.86 -1.60 -4.46
N THR A 353 2.11 -1.78 -5.75
CA THR A 353 1.22 -2.58 -6.62
C THR A 353 1.18 -4.05 -6.22
N GLN A 354 2.31 -4.64 -5.83
CA GLN A 354 2.38 -6.01 -5.31
C GLN A 354 1.61 -6.14 -4.00
N ARG A 355 1.74 -5.16 -3.09
CA ARG A 355 0.99 -5.15 -1.83
C ARG A 355 -0.52 -5.06 -2.05
N ALA A 356 -0.97 -4.22 -2.98
CA ALA A 356 -2.38 -4.10 -3.35
C ALA A 356 -2.95 -5.43 -3.88
N LEU A 357 -2.15 -6.18 -4.65
CA LEU A 357 -2.58 -7.40 -5.32
C LEU A 357 -2.15 -8.68 -4.58
N ASN A 358 -1.59 -8.59 -3.38
CA ASN A 358 -1.01 -9.72 -2.65
C ASN A 358 -2.00 -10.86 -2.41
N ALA A 359 -3.30 -10.55 -2.28
CA ALA A 359 -4.34 -11.57 -2.11
C ALA A 359 -4.41 -12.56 -3.30
N LEU A 360 -3.98 -12.15 -4.50
CA LEU A 360 -3.93 -13.00 -5.69
C LEU A 360 -2.83 -14.08 -5.64
N SER A 361 -2.02 -14.12 -4.58
CA SER A 361 -1.18 -15.30 -4.28
C SER A 361 -2.05 -16.53 -3.98
N SER A 362 -3.21 -16.35 -3.34
CA SER A 362 -4.18 -17.41 -3.08
C SER A 362 -4.85 -17.89 -4.36
N VAL A 363 -5.10 -19.20 -4.44
CA VAL A 363 -5.78 -19.83 -5.59
C VAL A 363 -7.25 -19.38 -5.67
N HIS A 364 -7.95 -19.37 -4.55
CA HIS A 364 -9.37 -19.00 -4.49
C HIS A 364 -9.62 -17.54 -4.91
N MET A 365 -8.72 -16.63 -4.52
CA MET A 365 -8.79 -15.23 -4.97
C MET A 365 -8.60 -15.11 -6.49
N ARG A 366 -7.70 -15.90 -7.07
CA ARG A 366 -7.49 -15.91 -8.54
C ARG A 366 -8.68 -16.49 -9.29
N ASP A 367 -9.28 -17.55 -8.76
CA ASP A 367 -10.46 -18.19 -9.35
C ASP A 367 -11.67 -17.24 -9.32
N ALA A 368 -11.88 -16.53 -8.21
CA ALA A 368 -12.91 -15.50 -8.10
C ALA A 368 -12.70 -14.32 -9.08
N CYS A 369 -11.45 -14.07 -9.49
CA CYS A 369 -11.12 -13.08 -10.51
C CYS A 369 -11.16 -13.61 -11.96
N SER A 370 -11.59 -14.86 -12.16
CA SER A 370 -11.58 -15.56 -13.45
C SER A 370 -13.00 -16.04 -13.79
N PRO A 371 -13.90 -15.13 -14.23
CA PRO A 371 -15.28 -15.48 -14.56
C PRO A 371 -15.36 -16.38 -15.80
N ASN A 372 -16.32 -17.29 -15.80
CA ASN A 372 -16.77 -17.94 -17.03
C ASN A 372 -17.77 -17.02 -17.77
N ARG A 373 -18.22 -17.44 -18.96
CA ARG A 373 -19.17 -16.64 -19.77
C ARG A 373 -20.50 -16.38 -19.04
N ALA A 374 -21.02 -17.36 -18.30
CA ALA A 374 -22.28 -17.21 -17.57
C ALA A 374 -22.14 -16.21 -16.42
N ASP A 375 -21.01 -16.20 -15.70
CA ASP A 375 -20.74 -15.25 -14.63
C ASP A 375 -20.71 -13.80 -15.15
N ALA A 376 -20.06 -13.58 -16.31
CA ALA A 376 -19.97 -12.27 -16.93
C ALA A 376 -21.35 -11.73 -17.33
N LEU A 377 -22.16 -12.56 -18.00
CA LEU A 377 -23.53 -12.20 -18.38
C LEU A 377 -24.41 -11.93 -17.16
N ALA A 378 -24.28 -12.75 -16.11
CA ALA A 378 -25.02 -12.57 -14.87
C ALA A 378 -24.66 -11.26 -14.15
N LEU A 379 -23.41 -10.80 -14.25
CA LEU A 379 -22.99 -9.51 -13.69
C LEU A 379 -23.49 -8.33 -14.53
N GLU A 380 -23.45 -8.46 -15.86
CA GLU A 380 -23.94 -7.43 -16.78
C GLU A 380 -25.45 -7.24 -16.67
N SER A 381 -26.22 -8.32 -16.51
CA SER A 381 -27.68 -8.25 -16.36
C SER A 381 -28.11 -7.80 -14.96
N PHE A 382 -27.28 -7.99 -13.94
CA PHE A 382 -27.62 -7.71 -12.54
C PHE A 382 -28.14 -6.29 -12.30
N VAL A 383 -27.54 -5.30 -12.97
CA VAL A 383 -27.93 -3.89 -12.82
C VAL A 383 -29.23 -3.57 -13.57
N ALA A 384 -29.52 -4.28 -14.65
CA ALA A 384 -30.72 -4.08 -15.45
C ALA A 384 -31.95 -4.82 -14.89
N GLU A 385 -31.74 -5.86 -14.08
CA GLU A 385 -32.79 -6.67 -13.44
C GLU A 385 -33.22 -6.17 -12.05
N GLY A 386 -32.47 -5.24 -11.46
CA GLY A 386 -32.59 -4.84 -10.05
C GLY A 386 -33.33 -3.54 -9.76
#